data_AF-A0A934AKS6-F1
#
_entry.id   AF-A0A934AKS6-F1
#
_cell.length_a   1.000
_cell.length_b   1.000
_cell.length_c   1.000
_cell.angle_alpha   90.00
_cell.angle_beta   90.00
_cell.angle_gamma   90.00
#
_symmetry.space_group_name_H-M   'P 1'
#
loop_
_entity.id
_entity.type
_entity.pdbx_description
1 polymer ?
#
loop_
_entity_poly.entity_id
_entity_poly.type
_entity_poly.pdbx_seq_one_letter_code
_entity_poly.pdbx_strand_id
1 'polypeptide(L)' 'MERPALGRNDPCRCGSKKKYKACCWEKDRDQRLKDLAPAASVPAAAAPEEPAKPAKPQGQGWWQIQKDRHPGKKS' A
#
# COMPACT_ATOMS: atom_id res chain seq x y z
N MET A 1 19.07 18.62 1.17
CA MET A 1 18.73 17.84 -0.04
C MET A 1 18.31 16.45 0.42
N GLU A 2 17.03 16.27 0.71
CA GLU A 2 16.47 15.00 1.15
C GLU A 2 16.41 14.08 -0.08
N ARG A 3 17.09 12.93 -0.03
CA ARG A 3 17.05 11.99 -1.15
C ARG A 3 15.65 11.38 -1.21
N PRO A 4 14.95 11.42 -2.36
CA PRO A 4 13.58 10.93 -2.45
C PRO A 4 13.50 9.48 -1.96
N ALA A 5 12.51 9.20 -1.11
CA ALA A 5 12.21 7.85 -0.69
C ALA A 5 11.85 7.03 -1.92
N LEU A 6 12.51 5.89 -2.13
CA LEU A 6 12.18 5.04 -3.27
C LEU A 6 10.75 4.55 -3.16
N GLY A 7 9.98 4.74 -4.23
CA GLY A 7 8.71 4.05 -4.38
C GLY A 7 8.92 2.54 -4.55
N ARG A 8 7.94 1.73 -4.11
CA ARG A 8 7.94 0.26 -4.30
C ARG A 8 8.10 -0.18 -5.76
N ASN A 9 7.62 0.62 -6.71
CA ASN A 9 7.69 0.33 -8.15
C ASN A 9 8.98 0.85 -8.80
N ASP A 10 9.78 1.66 -8.10
CA ASP A 10 11.02 2.23 -8.62
C ASP A 10 12.07 1.14 -8.84
N PRO A 11 13.00 1.29 -9.82
CA PRO A 11 14.15 0.39 -9.95
C PRO A 11 14.92 0.25 -8.63
N CYS A 12 15.35 -0.98 -8.34
CA CYS A 12 16.08 -1.27 -7.11
C CYS A 12 17.49 -0.68 -7.13
N ARG A 13 17.86 0.06 -6.07
CA ARG A 13 19.19 0.65 -5.86
C ARG A 13 20.34 -0.36 -5.74
N CYS A 14 20.07 -1.66 -5.59
CA CYS A 14 21.11 -2.68 -5.50
C CYS A 14 21.75 -3.05 -6.86
N GLY A 15 21.31 -2.42 -7.96
CA GLY A 15 21.85 -2.67 -9.30
C GLY A 15 21.18 -3.82 -10.06
N SER A 16 20.17 -4.47 -9.48
CA SER A 16 19.47 -5.60 -10.10
C SER A 16 18.54 -5.23 -11.26
N LYS A 17 18.27 -3.93 -11.47
CA LYS A 17 17.30 -3.38 -12.46
C LYS A 17 15.85 -3.89 -12.30
N LYS A 18 15.56 -4.70 -11.28
CA LYS A 18 14.19 -5.13 -10.91
C LYS A 18 13.50 -4.04 -10.11
N LYS A 19 12.16 -4.04 -10.08
CA LYS A 19 11.38 -3.17 -9.19
C LYS A 19 11.76 -3.42 -7.73
N TYR A 20 11.86 -2.36 -6.91
CA TYR A 20 12.26 -2.45 -5.50
C TYR A 20 11.41 -3.45 -4.71
N LYS A 21 10.07 -3.46 -4.93
CA LYS A 21 9.12 -4.42 -4.33
C LYS A 21 9.47 -5.89 -4.63
N ALA A 22 10.07 -6.17 -5.79
CA ALA A 22 10.41 -7.52 -6.23
C ALA A 22 11.90 -7.87 -5.97
N CYS A 23 12.63 -7.04 -5.21
CA CYS A 23 14.05 -7.23 -4.98
C CYS A 23 14.43 -7.02 -3.51
N CYS A 24 14.71 -5.78 -3.09
CA CYS A 24 15.20 -5.50 -1.74
C CYS A 24 14.11 -5.17 -0.73
N TRP A 25 12.86 -4.98 -1.16
CA TRP A 25 11.76 -4.59 -0.29
C TRP A 25 11.54 -5.55 0.90
N GLU A 26 11.54 -6.86 0.67
CA GLU A 26 11.32 -7.82 1.76
C GLU A 26 12.50 -7.88 2.72
N LYS A 27 13.73 -7.80 2.19
CA LYS A 27 14.95 -7.74 3.01
C LYS A 27 15.03 -6.47 3.86
N ASP A 28 14.66 -5.33 3.30
CA ASP A 28 14.63 -4.05 4.00
C ASP A 28 13.59 -4.07 5.13
N ARG A 29 12.40 -4.64 4.84
CA ARG A 29 11.36 -4.84 5.85
C ARG A 29 11.82 -5.77 6.98
N ASP A 30 12.44 -6.89 6.65
CA ASP A 30 12.97 -7.86 7.62
C ASP A 30 14.09 -7.24 8.47
N GLN A 31 15.02 -6.51 7.86
CA GLN A 31 16.05 -5.78 8.61
C GLN A 31 15.46 -4.72 9.50
N ARG A 32 14.53 -3.91 9.01
CA ARG A 32 13.84 -2.92 9.84
C ARG A 32 13.17 -3.55 11.06
N LEU A 33 12.54 -4.73 10.91
CA LEU A 33 11.96 -5.46 12.04
C LEU A 33 13.02 -5.91 13.04
N LYS A 34 14.20 -6.35 12.57
CA LYS A 34 15.34 -6.75 13.40
C LYS A 34 15.97 -5.56 14.11
N ASP A 35 16.14 -4.43 13.43
CA ASP A 35 16.65 -3.19 14.02
C ASP A 35 15.70 -2.63 15.09
N LEU A 36 14.38 -2.84 14.94
CA LEU A 36 13.36 -2.48 15.93
C LEU A 36 13.25 -3.49 17.10
N ALA A 37 13.95 -4.61 17.06
CA ALA A 37 13.80 -5.72 17.99
C ALA A 37 14.46 -5.60 19.40
N PRO A 38 14.93 -4.43 19.89
CA PRO A 38 15.14 -4.26 21.33
C PRO A 38 14.07 -3.40 22.03
N ALA A 39 12.84 -3.28 21.50
CA ALA A 39 11.75 -2.51 22.12
C ALA A 39 10.49 -3.33 22.46
N ALA A 40 10.63 -4.62 22.77
CA ALA A 40 9.56 -5.44 23.37
C ALA A 40 9.30 -5.07 24.85
N SER A 41 9.30 -3.78 25.19
CA SER A 41 8.88 -3.25 26.49
C SER A 41 8.17 -1.90 26.34
N VAL A 42 7.30 -1.80 25.34
CA VAL A 42 6.15 -0.89 25.40
C VAL A 42 4.89 -1.72 25.10
N PRO A 43 3.99 -1.95 26.08
CA PRO A 43 2.74 -2.64 25.80
C PRO A 43 1.92 -1.81 24.81
N ALA A 44 1.36 -2.51 23.84
CA ALA A 44 0.39 -2.03 22.88
C ALA A 44 -0.83 -1.44 23.59
N ALA A 45 -0.78 -0.17 23.95
CA ALA A 45 -1.91 0.59 24.49
C ALA A 45 -1.86 2.03 23.97
N ALA A 46 -1.84 2.18 22.64
CA ALA A 46 -2.31 3.36 21.93
C ALA A 46 -2.34 3.03 20.43
N ALA A 47 -3.25 2.15 20.03
CA ALA A 47 -3.82 2.28 18.71
C ALA A 47 -4.67 3.56 18.76
N PRO A 48 -4.33 4.65 18.07
CA PRO A 48 -5.40 5.53 17.63
C PRO A 48 -6.29 4.64 16.77
N GLU A 49 -7.49 4.39 17.27
CA GLU A 49 -8.62 3.84 16.55
C GLU A 49 -8.60 4.45 15.13
N GLU A 50 -8.15 3.67 14.15
CA GLU A 50 -8.32 4.03 12.75
C GLU A 50 -9.84 4.18 12.58
N PRO A 51 -10.38 5.37 12.20
CA PRO A 51 -11.78 5.46 11.85
C PRO A 51 -11.98 4.44 10.72
N ALA A 52 -12.80 3.43 11.02
CA ALA A 52 -13.10 2.33 10.13
C ALA A 52 -13.40 2.91 8.75
N LYS A 53 -12.51 2.61 7.80
CA LYS A 53 -12.73 2.89 6.38
C LYS A 53 -14.10 2.30 6.03
N PRO A 54 -15.06 3.09 5.51
CA PRO A 54 -16.40 2.59 5.28
C PRO A 54 -16.33 1.38 4.37
N ALA A 55 -16.89 0.26 4.85
CA ALA A 55 -17.03 -0.97 4.09
C ALA A 55 -17.75 -0.63 2.79
N LYS A 56 -17.07 -0.85 1.65
CA LYS A 56 -17.71 -0.74 0.35
C LYS A 56 -18.89 -1.72 0.30
N PRO A 57 -20.08 -1.32 -0.16
CA PRO A 57 -21.21 -2.23 -0.23
C PRO A 57 -20.86 -3.43 -1.11
N GLN A 58 -20.99 -4.63 -0.54
CA GLN A 58 -20.97 -5.89 -1.29
C GLN A 58 -22.26 -5.99 -2.10
N GLY A 59 -22.26 -5.37 -3.28
CA GLY A 59 -23.40 -5.38 -4.18
C GLY A 59 -23.32 -4.24 -5.17
N GLN A 60 -22.91 -4.56 -6.39
CA GLN A 60 -22.80 -3.72 -7.59
C GLN A 60 -21.51 -2.88 -7.69
N GLY A 61 -20.66 -3.29 -8.64
CA GLY A 61 -19.35 -2.70 -8.86
C GLY A 61 -19.40 -1.33 -9.53
N TRP A 62 -18.32 -0.55 -9.37
CA TRP A 62 -18.13 0.77 -9.99
C TRP A 62 -18.28 0.75 -11.53
N TRP A 63 -18.04 -0.41 -12.17
CA TRP A 63 -18.23 -0.59 -13.61
C TRP A 63 -19.71 -0.62 -14.05
N GLN A 64 -20.64 -1.10 -13.20
CA GLN A 64 -22.08 -1.02 -13.48
C GLN A 64 -22.52 0.44 -13.52
N ILE A 65 -22.11 1.22 -12.51
CA ILE A 65 -22.45 2.64 -12.38
C ILE A 65 -21.97 3.47 -13.58
N GLN A 66 -20.82 3.13 -14.18
CA GLN A 66 -20.35 3.77 -15.42
C GLN A 66 -21.20 3.40 -16.65
N LYS A 67 -21.75 2.18 -16.69
CA LYS A 67 -22.58 1.69 -17.81
C LYS A 67 -23.98 2.30 -17.79
N ASP A 68 -24.56 2.47 -16.61
CA ASP A 68 -25.92 2.99 -16.44
C ASP A 68 -26.03 4.53 -16.63
N ARG A 69 -24.91 5.26 -16.64
CA ARG A 69 -24.86 6.71 -16.79
C ARG A 69 -24.79 7.21 -18.25
N HIS A 70 -25.06 6.34 -19.23
CA HIS A 70 -25.23 6.70 -20.64
C HIS A 70 -26.71 6.60 -21.07
N PRO A 71 -27.58 7.58 -20.74
CA PRO A 71 -28.85 7.68 -21.42
C PRO A 71 -28.61 8.28 -22.82
N GLY A 72 -28.81 7.49 -23.88
CA GLY A 72 -29.11 8.05 -25.20
C GLY A 72 -28.21 7.69 -26.39
N LYS A 73 -27.98 6.40 -26.67
CA LYS A 73 -27.76 5.95 -28.07
C LYS A 73 -28.45 4.61 -28.32
N LYS A 74 -29.71 4.66 -28.76
CA LYS A 74 -30.30 3.63 -29.62
C LYS A 74 -31.05 4.35 -30.74
N SER A 75 -30.58 4.10 -31.96
CA SER A 75 -31.24 4.40 -33.23
C SER A 75 -32.20 3.26 -33.58
#